data_AF-A0A238K5A1-F1
#
_entry.id   AF-A0A238K5A1-F1
#
_cell.length_a   1.000
_cell.length_b   1.000
_cell.length_c   1.000
_cell.angle_alpha   90.00
_cell.angle_beta   90.00
_cell.angle_gamma   90.00
#
_symmetry.space_group_name_H-M   'P 1'
#
loop_
_entity.id
_entity.type
_entity.pdbx_description
1 polymer ?
#
loop_
_entity_poly.entity_id
_entity_poly.type
_entity_poly.pdbx_seq_one_letter_code
_entity_poly.pdbx_strand_id
1 'polypeptide(L)'
;MPFLIALLGVIGAAYFWAQRARNARDMVGDVADMANDVRLAARRFGFTRKMNVHPVESIEDPRLAIAAIGSAFLELDDLPTAEQRKLLQVQIRAKLRASAEEAEEMEVLGRWFMTECGGAEPAVARLSRKLYKLGGSEQLEPLLDLLQASVSNLSDRQRDAIEDIKRAMRLR
;
A
#
# COMPACT_ATOMS: atom_id res chain seq x y z
N MET A 1 14.33 -31.24 30.39
CA MET A 1 14.74 -30.72 29.07
C MET A 1 13.61 -30.29 28.11
N PRO A 2 12.30 -30.60 28.30
CA PRO A 2 11.24 -29.99 27.46
C PRO A 2 10.77 -28.63 28.01
N PHE A 3 10.86 -28.41 29.32
CA PHE A 3 10.43 -27.17 29.97
C PHE A 3 11.24 -25.93 29.56
N LEU A 4 12.53 -26.10 29.26
CA LEU A 4 13.38 -24.98 28.80
C LEU A 4 13.04 -24.56 27.37
N ILE A 5 12.69 -25.52 26.50
CA ILE A 5 12.27 -25.25 25.12
C ILE A 5 10.87 -24.60 25.11
N ALA A 6 9.95 -25.10 25.94
CA ALA A 6 8.64 -24.48 26.11
C ALA A 6 8.74 -23.05 26.66
N LEU A 7 9.63 -22.82 27.63
CA LEU A 7 9.88 -21.49 28.20
C LEU A 7 10.48 -20.54 27.15
N LEU A 8 11.43 -20.99 26.34
CA LEU A 8 11.99 -20.20 25.24
C LEU A 8 10.95 -19.90 24.16
N GLY A 9 10.04 -20.84 23.86
CA GLY A 9 8.92 -20.62 22.95
C GLY A 9 7.93 -19.56 23.46
N VAL A 10 7.61 -19.59 24.75
CA VAL A 10 6.75 -18.57 25.39
C VAL A 10 7.43 -17.20 25.40
N ILE A 11 8.72 -17.15 25.71
CA ILE A 11 9.49 -15.90 25.69
C ILE A 11 9.60 -15.34 24.26
N GLY A 12 9.85 -16.19 23.26
CA GLY A 12 9.89 -15.80 21.85
C GLY A 12 8.55 -15.28 21.34
N ALA A 13 7.45 -15.96 21.68
CA ALA A 13 6.09 -15.54 21.32
C ALA A 13 5.72 -14.22 22.02
N ALA A 14 6.07 -14.06 23.30
CA ALA A 14 5.85 -12.83 24.05
C ALA A 14 6.70 -11.67 23.50
N TYR A 15 7.95 -11.92 23.10
CA TYR A 15 8.80 -10.91 22.47
C TYR A 15 8.25 -10.49 21.10
N PHE A 16 7.83 -11.44 20.27
CA PHE A 16 7.21 -11.17 18.98
C PHE A 16 5.92 -10.36 19.13
N TRP A 17 5.03 -10.74 20.05
CA TRP A 17 3.81 -10.00 20.35
C TRP A 17 4.08 -8.63 20.98
N ALA A 18 5.07 -8.51 21.86
CA ALA A 18 5.45 -7.23 22.46
C ALA A 18 6.05 -6.27 21.43
N GLN A 19 6.83 -6.78 20.47
CA GLN A 19 7.35 -5.97 19.36
C GLN A 19 6.23 -5.55 18.40
N ARG A 20 5.27 -6.45 18.11
CA ARG A 20 4.07 -6.15 17.33
C ARG A 20 3.19 -5.09 18.00
N ALA A 21 3.03 -5.16 19.33
CA ALA A 21 2.18 -4.26 20.11
C ALA A 21 2.85 -2.90 20.42
N ARG A 22 4.18 -2.84 20.53
CA ARG A 22 4.92 -1.58 20.65
C ARG A 22 4.80 -0.74 19.39
N ASN A 23 4.89 -1.36 18.21
CA ASN A 23 4.62 -0.69 16.94
C ASN A 23 3.16 -0.19 16.79
N ALA A 24 2.21 -0.71 17.58
CA ALA A 24 0.84 -0.22 17.62
C ALA A 24 0.63 0.94 18.61
N ARG A 25 1.58 1.20 19.52
CA ARG A 25 1.49 2.27 20.54
C ARG A 25 2.12 3.59 20.08
N ASP A 26 3.03 3.56 19.12
CA ASP A 26 3.60 4.77 18.48
C ASP A 26 2.57 5.50 17.57
N MET A 27 1.45 4.83 17.26
CA MET A 27 0.38 5.34 16.39
C MET A 27 -0.29 6.64 16.87
N VAL A 28 -0.19 7.05 18.14
CA VAL A 28 -0.90 8.25 18.65
C VAL A 28 -0.20 9.56 18.26
N GLY A 29 1.14 9.55 18.18
CA GLY A 29 1.92 10.68 17.62
C GLY A 29 1.91 10.66 16.09
N ASP A 30 2.05 9.46 15.52
CA ASP A 30 2.09 9.26 14.07
C ASP A 30 0.82 9.73 13.34
N VAL A 31 -0.36 9.72 13.98
CA VAL A 31 -1.60 10.17 13.32
C VAL A 31 -1.58 11.66 12.97
N ALA A 32 -0.99 12.52 13.82
CA ALA A 32 -0.93 13.96 13.55
C ALA A 32 0.13 14.28 12.48
N ASP A 33 1.29 13.62 12.53
CA ASP A 33 2.35 13.77 11.55
C ASP A 33 1.93 13.18 10.20
N MET A 34 1.29 12.00 10.20
CA MET A 34 0.70 11.40 9.00
C MET A 34 -0.40 12.29 8.40
N ALA A 35 -1.20 12.99 9.21
CA ALA A 35 -2.20 13.92 8.69
C ALA A 35 -1.56 15.12 7.98
N ASN A 36 -0.44 15.64 8.49
CA ASN A 36 0.30 16.72 7.84
C ASN A 36 0.98 16.24 6.55
N ASP A 37 1.62 15.07 6.58
CA ASP A 37 2.29 14.49 5.41
C ASP A 37 1.30 14.16 4.30
N VAL A 38 0.15 13.58 4.65
CA VAL A 38 -0.96 13.36 3.72
C VAL A 38 -1.46 14.68 3.14
N ARG A 39 -1.58 15.74 3.94
CA ARG A 39 -2.03 17.06 3.46
C ARG A 39 -1.03 17.68 2.48
N LEU A 40 0.26 17.59 2.77
CA LEU A 40 1.33 18.11 1.92
C LEU A 40 1.39 17.34 0.60
N ALA A 41 1.41 16.01 0.66
CA ALA A 41 1.38 15.15 -0.51
C ALA A 41 0.11 15.41 -1.35
N ALA A 42 -1.07 15.45 -0.73
CA ALA A 42 -2.33 15.73 -1.41
C ALA A 42 -2.26 17.05 -2.17
N ARG A 43 -1.74 18.11 -1.54
CA ARG A 43 -1.55 19.41 -2.19
C ARG A 43 -0.64 19.33 -3.41
N ARG A 44 0.45 18.55 -3.35
CA ARG A 44 1.40 18.41 -4.46
C ARG A 44 0.79 17.69 -5.66
N PHE A 45 0.00 16.65 -5.42
CA PHE A 45 -0.72 15.92 -6.46
C PHE A 45 -2.01 16.63 -6.93
N GLY A 46 -2.24 17.88 -6.51
CA GLY A 46 -3.44 18.64 -6.86
C GLY A 46 -4.74 18.05 -6.29
N PHE A 47 -4.63 17.15 -5.32
CA PHE A 47 -5.76 16.45 -4.73
C PHE A 47 -6.59 17.40 -3.87
N THR A 48 -7.88 17.47 -4.17
CA THR A 48 -8.85 18.19 -3.35
C THR A 48 -9.93 17.23 -2.88
N ARG A 49 -10.13 17.17 -1.55
CA ARG A 49 -11.22 16.37 -0.98
C ARG A 49 -12.55 17.01 -1.37
N LYS A 50 -13.39 16.26 -2.07
CA LYS A 50 -14.75 16.67 -2.43
C LYS A 50 -15.73 16.06 -1.45
N MET A 51 -16.70 16.87 -0.99
CA MET A 51 -17.77 16.37 -0.13
C MET A 51 -18.60 15.31 -0.88
N ASN A 52 -19.00 14.25 -0.17
CA ASN A 52 -19.80 13.13 -0.71
C ASN A 52 -19.13 12.31 -1.84
N VAL A 53 -17.82 12.46 -2.05
CA VAL A 53 -17.06 11.66 -3.00
C VAL A 53 -15.96 10.93 -2.24
N HIS A 54 -15.85 9.62 -2.48
CA HIS A 54 -14.78 8.84 -1.87
C HIS A 54 -13.42 9.32 -2.42
N PRO A 55 -12.39 9.53 -1.58
CA PRO A 55 -11.10 10.10 -1.98
C PRO A 55 -10.48 9.48 -3.24
N VAL A 56 -10.46 8.16 -3.34
CA VAL A 56 -9.98 7.43 -4.53
C VAL A 56 -10.61 7.90 -5.85
N GLU A 57 -11.88 8.32 -5.86
CA GLU A 57 -12.52 8.78 -7.10
C GLU A 57 -11.96 10.12 -7.59
N SER A 58 -11.34 10.91 -6.71
CA SER A 58 -10.69 12.19 -7.05
C SER A 58 -9.25 12.04 -7.55
N ILE A 59 -8.71 10.82 -7.66
CA ILE A 59 -7.37 10.61 -8.25
C ILE A 59 -7.42 10.96 -9.74
N GLU A 60 -6.45 11.73 -10.22
CA GLU A 60 -6.37 12.12 -11.64
C GLU A 60 -5.10 11.60 -12.32
N ASP A 61 -4.03 11.34 -11.55
CA ASP A 61 -2.78 10.76 -12.05
C ASP A 61 -2.79 9.22 -11.94
N PRO A 62 -2.67 8.47 -13.06
CA PRO A 62 -2.52 7.01 -13.04
C PRO A 62 -1.34 6.52 -12.20
N ARG A 63 -0.23 7.27 -12.14
CA ARG A 63 0.97 6.92 -11.36
C ARG A 63 0.66 6.85 -9.88
N LEU A 64 -0.13 7.81 -9.37
CA LEU A 64 -0.58 7.81 -7.99
C LEU A 64 -1.49 6.61 -7.69
N ALA A 65 -2.39 6.27 -8.61
CA ALA A 65 -3.24 5.07 -8.46
C ALA A 65 -2.39 3.79 -8.44
N ILE A 66 -1.39 3.65 -9.31
CA ILE A 66 -0.47 2.50 -9.32
C ILE A 66 0.30 2.39 -8.00
N ALA A 67 0.89 3.50 -7.54
CA ALA A 67 1.63 3.52 -6.27
C ALA A 67 0.73 3.17 -5.08
N ALA A 68 -0.50 3.70 -5.05
CA ALA A 68 -1.48 3.38 -4.02
C ALA A 68 -1.90 1.90 -4.02
N ILE A 69 -2.07 1.28 -5.20
CA ILE A 69 -2.29 -0.16 -5.30
C ILE A 69 -1.07 -0.91 -4.76
N GLY A 70 0.15 -0.47 -5.10
CA GLY A 70 1.39 -1.04 -4.57
C GLY A 70 1.47 -1.03 -3.05
N SER A 71 1.14 0.10 -2.41
CA SER A 71 1.07 0.20 -0.95
C SER A 71 0.05 -0.77 -0.36
N ALA A 72 -1.19 -0.79 -0.88
CA ALA A 72 -2.22 -1.70 -0.40
C ALA A 72 -1.86 -3.17 -0.65
N PHE A 73 -1.22 -3.48 -1.76
CA PHE A 73 -0.80 -4.83 -2.14
C PHE A 73 0.23 -5.43 -1.19
N LEU A 74 1.15 -4.61 -0.67
CA LEU A 74 2.10 -5.03 0.35
C LEU A 74 1.43 -5.37 1.69
N GLU A 75 0.26 -4.81 1.97
CA GLU A 75 -0.49 -4.99 3.23
C GLU A 75 -1.58 -6.07 3.15
N LEU A 76 -1.70 -6.79 2.02
CA LEU A 76 -2.72 -7.84 1.86
C LEU A 76 -2.51 -9.05 2.78
N ASP A 77 -1.26 -9.33 3.15
CA ASP A 77 -0.92 -10.49 3.98
C ASP A 77 -0.76 -10.08 5.44
N ASP A 78 0.43 -9.60 5.80
CA ASP A 78 0.77 -9.09 7.12
C ASP A 78 1.40 -7.70 6.99
N LEU A 79 1.74 -7.05 8.11
CA LEU A 79 2.40 -5.74 8.05
C LEU A 79 3.71 -5.84 7.25
N PRO A 80 3.92 -4.96 6.24
CA PRO A 80 5.11 -5.04 5.42
C PRO A 80 6.37 -4.76 6.24
N THR A 81 7.46 -5.40 5.85
CA THR A 81 8.80 -5.13 6.40
C THR A 81 9.33 -3.77 5.90
N ALA A 82 10.29 -3.19 6.61
CA ALA A 82 10.98 -1.98 6.16
C ALA A 82 11.66 -2.17 4.80
N GLU A 83 12.21 -3.35 4.54
CA GLU A 83 12.83 -3.68 3.26
C GLU A 83 11.81 -3.75 2.12
N GLN A 84 10.62 -4.32 2.34
CA GLN A 84 9.54 -4.32 1.35
C GLN A 84 9.06 -2.89 1.03
N ARG A 85 8.89 -2.03 2.04
CA ARG A 85 8.55 -0.61 1.83
C ARG A 85 9.62 0.11 1.02
N LYS A 86 10.90 -0.07 1.39
CA LYS A 86 12.04 0.53 0.68
C LYS A 86 12.12 0.04 -0.76
N LEU A 87 11.89 -1.25 -1.00
CA LEU A 87 11.87 -1.82 -2.33
C LEU A 87 10.72 -1.22 -3.16
N LEU A 88 9.51 -1.11 -2.61
CA LEU A 88 8.39 -0.44 -3.26
C LEU A 88 8.74 1.00 -3.65
N GLN A 89 9.34 1.79 -2.75
CA GLN A 89 9.78 3.17 -3.08
C GLN A 89 10.79 3.18 -4.23
N VAL A 90 11.76 2.26 -4.24
CA VAL A 90 12.71 2.11 -5.35
C VAL A 90 11.99 1.80 -6.65
N GLN A 91 11.00 0.90 -6.63
CA GLN A 91 10.23 0.55 -7.81
C GLN A 91 9.31 1.67 -8.29
N ILE A 92 8.68 2.42 -7.38
CA ILE A 92 7.91 3.63 -7.72
C ILE A 92 8.79 4.61 -8.48
N ARG A 93 9.99 4.91 -7.96
CA ARG A 93 10.95 5.81 -8.63
C ARG A 93 11.33 5.31 -10.02
N ALA A 94 11.69 4.03 -10.13
CA ALA A 94 12.18 3.44 -11.37
C ALA A 94 11.10 3.31 -12.43
N LYS A 95 9.92 2.79 -12.06
CA LYS A 95 8.83 2.45 -12.99
C LYS A 95 7.92 3.63 -13.28
N LEU A 96 7.67 4.48 -12.29
CA LEU A 96 6.81 5.65 -12.44
C LEU A 96 7.60 6.93 -12.71
N ARG A 97 8.94 6.87 -12.86
CA ARG A 97 9.81 8.03 -13.08
C ARG A 97 9.62 9.13 -12.04
N ALA A 98 9.38 8.73 -10.79
CA ALA A 98 9.17 9.65 -9.68
C ALA A 98 10.50 10.04 -9.02
N SER A 99 10.56 11.26 -8.49
CA SER A 99 11.66 11.65 -7.59
C SER A 99 11.59 10.85 -6.28
N ALA A 100 12.65 10.90 -5.45
CA ALA A 100 12.62 10.22 -4.16
C ALA A 100 11.51 10.76 -3.25
N GLU A 101 11.39 12.09 -3.18
CA GLU A 101 10.35 12.79 -2.43
C GLU A 101 8.95 12.47 -2.97
N GLU A 102 8.77 12.50 -4.31
CA GLU A 102 7.49 12.20 -4.93
C GLU A 102 7.06 10.74 -4.66
N ALA A 103 8.00 9.80 -4.67
CA ALA A 103 7.71 8.40 -4.35
C ALA A 103 7.28 8.19 -2.89
N GLU A 104 7.90 8.90 -1.95
CA GLU A 104 7.52 8.88 -0.54
C GLU A 104 6.11 9.45 -0.35
N GLU A 105 5.82 10.59 -0.97
CA GLU A 105 4.49 11.22 -0.93
C GLU A 105 3.40 10.34 -1.58
N MET A 106 3.72 9.66 -2.68
CA MET A 106 2.81 8.68 -3.30
C MET A 106 2.50 7.53 -2.35
N GLU A 107 3.49 7.02 -1.61
CA GLU A 107 3.30 5.96 -0.63
C GLU A 107 2.46 6.44 0.57
N VAL A 108 2.73 7.64 1.08
CA VAL A 108 1.95 8.28 2.15
C VAL A 108 0.48 8.41 1.74
N LEU A 109 0.20 8.93 0.55
CA LEU A 109 -1.16 9.02 0.02
C LEU A 109 -1.77 7.64 -0.23
N GLY A 110 -0.98 6.69 -0.72
CA GLY A 110 -1.41 5.31 -0.94
C GLY A 110 -1.95 4.66 0.33
N ARG A 111 -1.22 4.76 1.43
CA ARG A 111 -1.66 4.26 2.75
C ARG A 111 -2.90 5.00 3.27
N TRP A 112 -2.99 6.31 3.04
CA TRP A 112 -4.19 7.06 3.39
C TRP A 112 -5.42 6.58 2.59
N PHE A 113 -5.31 6.42 1.27
CA PHE A 113 -6.39 5.89 0.44
C PHE A 113 -6.83 4.49 0.89
N MET A 114 -5.87 3.65 1.26
CA MET A 114 -6.16 2.33 1.79
C MET A 114 -6.97 2.40 3.09
N THR A 115 -6.60 3.31 3.99
CA THR A 115 -7.33 3.56 5.23
C THR A 115 -8.76 4.04 4.95
N GLU A 116 -8.95 4.97 4.02
CA GLU A 116 -10.28 5.46 3.62
C GLU A 116 -11.14 4.35 2.96
N CYS A 117 -10.52 3.37 2.32
CA CYS A 117 -11.21 2.20 1.75
C CYS A 117 -11.58 1.15 2.81
N GLY A 118 -11.11 1.27 4.04
CA GLY A 118 -11.34 0.29 5.11
C GLY A 118 -10.38 -0.91 5.07
N GLY A 119 -9.22 -0.80 4.43
CA GLY A 119 -8.17 -1.82 4.43
C GLY A 119 -7.60 -2.16 3.06
N ALA A 120 -6.60 -3.06 3.03
CA ALA A 120 -5.82 -3.42 1.85
C ALA A 120 -6.67 -4.01 0.71
N GLU A 121 -7.47 -5.03 1.01
CA GLU A 121 -8.30 -5.74 0.03
C GLU A 121 -9.35 -4.84 -0.66
N PRO A 122 -10.20 -4.08 0.07
CA PRO A 122 -11.13 -3.15 -0.58
C PRO A 122 -10.41 -2.01 -1.32
N ALA A 123 -9.22 -1.60 -0.84
CA ALA A 123 -8.40 -0.59 -1.52
C ALA A 123 -7.90 -1.07 -2.88
N VAL A 124 -7.29 -2.26 -2.96
CA VAL A 124 -6.84 -2.86 -4.23
C VAL A 124 -8.00 -2.90 -5.21
N ALA A 125 -9.15 -3.46 -4.81
CA ALA A 125 -10.30 -3.56 -5.70
C ALA A 125 -10.80 -2.19 -6.21
N ARG A 126 -10.89 -1.18 -5.32
CA ARG A 126 -11.37 0.15 -5.69
C ARG A 126 -10.37 0.90 -6.57
N LEU A 127 -9.10 0.90 -6.18
CA LEU A 127 -8.03 1.59 -6.89
C LEU A 127 -7.80 0.97 -8.26
N SER A 128 -7.90 -0.34 -8.44
CA SER A 128 -7.80 -0.97 -9.77
C SER A 128 -8.92 -0.51 -10.70
N ARG A 129 -10.18 -0.46 -10.23
CA ARG A 129 -11.27 0.10 -11.03
C ARG A 129 -11.02 1.58 -11.37
N LYS A 130 -10.49 2.35 -10.43
CA LYS A 130 -10.12 3.75 -10.67
C LYS A 130 -9.01 3.88 -11.71
N LEU A 131 -7.95 3.08 -11.61
CA LEU A 131 -6.86 3.05 -12.57
C LEU A 131 -7.35 2.70 -13.98
N TYR A 132 -8.23 1.70 -14.08
CA TYR A 132 -8.88 1.37 -15.35
C TYR A 132 -9.66 2.56 -15.93
N LYS A 133 -10.43 3.29 -15.12
CA LYS A 133 -11.13 4.50 -15.59
C LYS A 133 -10.18 5.60 -16.06
N LEU A 134 -8.95 5.67 -15.53
CA LEU A 134 -7.97 6.70 -15.87
C LEU A 134 -7.21 6.40 -17.16
N GLY A 135 -6.82 5.15 -17.39
CA GLY A 135 -5.94 4.79 -18.52
C GLY A 135 -6.25 3.45 -19.19
N GLY A 136 -7.41 2.86 -18.91
CA GLY A 136 -7.85 1.60 -19.48
C GLY A 136 -6.95 0.42 -19.12
N SER A 137 -7.00 -0.62 -19.96
CA SER A 137 -6.19 -1.84 -19.80
C SER A 137 -4.69 -1.62 -20.02
N GLU A 138 -4.28 -0.51 -20.64
CA GLU A 138 -2.86 -0.19 -20.87
C GLU A 138 -2.08 0.01 -19.57
N GLN A 139 -2.76 0.37 -18.48
CA GLN A 139 -2.15 0.52 -17.16
C GLN A 139 -1.88 -0.81 -16.45
N LEU A 140 -2.37 -1.94 -16.98
CA LEU A 140 -2.21 -3.25 -16.34
C LEU A 140 -0.75 -3.70 -16.30
N GLU A 141 -0.02 -3.56 -17.41
CA GLU A 141 1.38 -3.98 -17.48
C GLU A 141 2.26 -3.14 -16.54
N PRO A 142 2.24 -1.79 -16.57
CA PRO A 142 2.97 -0.97 -15.60
C PRO A 142 2.65 -1.29 -14.14
N LEU A 143 1.38 -1.60 -13.83
CA LEU A 143 0.97 -2.00 -12.50
C LEU A 143 1.59 -3.35 -12.11
N LEU A 144 1.42 -4.39 -12.93
CA LEU A 144 1.93 -5.73 -12.62
C LEU A 144 3.46 -5.74 -12.50
N ASP A 145 4.14 -4.99 -13.35
CA ASP A 145 5.59 -4.78 -13.28
C ASP A 145 6.03 -4.22 -11.93
N LEU A 146 5.34 -3.18 -11.44
CA LEU A 146 5.66 -2.58 -10.16
C LEU A 146 5.37 -3.54 -9.00
N LEU A 147 4.22 -4.22 -9.02
CA LEU A 147 3.83 -5.15 -7.95
C LEU A 147 4.81 -6.32 -7.82
N GLN A 148 5.15 -6.95 -8.94
CA GLN A 148 6.06 -8.11 -8.95
C GLN A 148 7.48 -7.70 -8.59
N ALA A 149 7.94 -6.51 -8.99
CA ALA A 149 9.28 -6.03 -8.63
C ALA A 149 9.37 -5.55 -7.17
N SER A 150 8.24 -5.34 -6.49
CA SER A 150 8.19 -4.84 -5.10
C SER A 150 8.20 -5.95 -4.05
N VAL A 151 8.16 -7.22 -4.46
CA VAL A 151 8.19 -8.39 -3.57
C VAL A 151 9.14 -9.45 -4.11
N SER A 152 9.84 -10.16 -3.22
CA SER A 152 10.72 -11.27 -3.61
C SER A 152 9.93 -12.55 -3.92
N ASN A 153 8.88 -12.81 -3.14
CA ASN A 153 7.93 -13.90 -3.32
C ASN A 153 6.52 -13.41 -3.04
N LEU A 154 5.55 -13.87 -3.83
CA LEU A 154 4.15 -13.53 -3.64
C LEU A 154 3.51 -14.45 -2.60
N SER A 155 2.80 -13.86 -1.63
CA SER A 155 1.88 -14.61 -0.76
C SER A 155 0.66 -15.11 -1.55
N ASP A 156 -0.11 -16.02 -0.97
CA ASP A 156 -1.34 -16.53 -1.59
C ASP A 156 -2.33 -15.38 -1.84
N ARG A 157 -2.52 -14.49 -0.85
CA ARG A 157 -3.42 -13.31 -0.96
C ARG A 157 -2.96 -12.32 -2.03
N GLN A 158 -1.65 -12.17 -2.21
CA GLN A 158 -1.08 -11.34 -3.27
C GLN A 158 -1.28 -11.96 -4.66
N ARG A 159 -1.19 -13.29 -4.79
CA ARG A 159 -1.49 -13.98 -6.05
C ARG A 159 -2.95 -13.84 -6.42
N ASP A 160 -3.86 -14.03 -5.47
CA ASP A 160 -5.30 -13.85 -5.66
C ASP A 160 -5.61 -12.40 -6.07
N ALA A 161 -5.02 -11.43 -5.38
CA ALA A 161 -5.19 -10.02 -5.72
C ALA A 161 -4.67 -9.68 -7.14
N ILE A 162 -3.58 -10.29 -7.61
CA ILE A 162 -3.12 -10.12 -9.00
C ILE A 162 -4.19 -10.59 -9.98
N GLU A 163 -4.85 -11.72 -9.72
CA GLU A 163 -5.93 -12.23 -10.57
C GLU A 163 -7.15 -11.31 -10.54
N ASP A 164 -7.51 -10.77 -9.37
CA ASP A 164 -8.61 -9.81 -9.24
C ASP A 164 -8.31 -8.47 -9.94
N ILE A 165 -7.07 -7.98 -9.84
CA ILE A 165 -6.59 -6.81 -10.58
C ILE A 165 -6.72 -7.05 -12.09
N LYS A 166 -6.24 -8.20 -12.59
CA LYS A 166 -6.35 -8.55 -14.02
C LYS A 166 -7.81 -8.57 -14.47
N ARG A 167 -8.73 -9.09 -13.65
CA ARG A 167 -10.18 -9.08 -13.94
C ARG A 167 -10.73 -7.66 -13.98
N ALA A 168 -10.44 -6.84 -12.96
CA ALA A 168 -10.91 -5.46 -12.87
C ALA A 168 -10.41 -4.59 -14.04
N MET A 169 -9.16 -4.79 -14.48
CA MET A 169 -8.55 -4.04 -15.59
C MET A 169 -8.95 -4.55 -16.98
N ARG A 170 -9.69 -5.67 -17.05
CA ARG A 170 -10.22 -6.25 -18.30
C ARG A 170 -11.72 -6.04 -18.48
N LEU A 171 -12.40 -5.38 -17.54
CA LEU A 171 -13.82 -5.06 -17.65
C LEU A 171 -14.07 -4.35 -19.00
N ARG A 172 -14.91 -4.95 -19.84
CA ARG A 172 -15.47 -4.34 -21.06
C ARG A 172 -16.86 -3.82 -20.75
#